data_AF-A0A1D8PPX1-F1
#
_entry.id   AF-A0A1D8PPX1-F1
#
_cell.length_a   1.000
_cell.length_b   1.000
_cell.length_c   1.000
_cell.angle_alpha   90.00
_cell.angle_beta   90.00
_cell.angle_gamma   90.00
#
_symmetry.space_group_name_H-M   'P 1'
#
loop_
_entity.id
_entity.type
_entity.pdbx_description
1 polymer ?
#
loop_
_entity_poly.entity_id
_entity_poly.type
_entity_poly.pdbx_seq_one_letter_code
_entity_poly.pdbx_strand_id
1 'polypeptide(L)'
;MSLSIRLLENYYQIQYSYLCTNPQLLNTATPSANFVIHVDISINNNTLTTKTFDSQLITGLASRFVKFWELLEYDVNLNISDDSSHSFNMGLKCKIFELYAPTNCLLSLNLKLSILTQENTIHLEDMCTNFNYLLSSWNLFMETQAPFVFSVIGRQYAKTNIFWYRRVRRDVLKYDSMDLDKVLILLEDKISHNFTVQQLLLQNVKLQSVLESTSPVSRKRGSGAIKSYPVVLIE
;
A
#
# COMPACT_ATOMS: atom_id res chain seq x y z
N MET A 1 7.89 -9.71 3.03
CA MET A 1 7.57 -10.14 1.65
C MET A 1 8.06 -9.08 0.68
N SER A 2 8.25 -9.38 -0.61
CA SER A 2 8.78 -8.38 -1.57
C SER A 2 8.23 -8.54 -2.98
N LEU A 3 8.04 -7.42 -3.69
CA LEU A 3 7.85 -7.36 -5.13
C LEU A 3 9.03 -6.59 -5.74
N SER A 4 9.42 -6.95 -6.97
CA SER A 4 10.59 -6.33 -7.61
C SER A 4 10.44 -6.28 -9.11
N ILE A 5 10.99 -5.24 -9.71
CA ILE A 5 11.09 -5.06 -11.15
C ILE A 5 12.54 -4.72 -11.51
N ARG A 6 12.97 -5.12 -12.69
CA ARG A 6 14.26 -4.75 -13.25
C ARG A 6 14.02 -4.00 -14.56
N LEU A 7 14.53 -2.77 -14.62
CA LEU A 7 14.50 -1.92 -15.79
C LEU A 7 15.94 -1.69 -16.22
N LEU A 8 16.36 -2.38 -17.28
CA LEU A 8 17.75 -2.37 -17.76
C LEU A 8 18.73 -2.79 -16.62
N GLU A 9 19.55 -1.86 -16.16
CA GLU A 9 20.52 -2.06 -15.08
C GLU A 9 19.98 -1.68 -13.70
N ASN A 10 18.85 -0.97 -13.64
CA ASN A 10 18.24 -0.51 -12.41
C ASN A 10 17.31 -1.59 -11.85
N TYR A 11 17.46 -1.89 -10.57
CA TYR A 11 16.63 -2.84 -9.83
C TYR A 11 15.82 -2.11 -8.78
N TYR A 12 14.51 -2.10 -8.95
CA TYR A 12 13.56 -1.51 -8.02
C TYR A 12 12.87 -2.62 -7.23
N GLN A 13 12.72 -2.42 -5.93
CA GLN A 13 12.07 -3.38 -5.05
C GLN A 13 11.24 -2.66 -3.99
N ILE A 14 10.08 -3.25 -3.69
CA ILE A 14 9.28 -2.94 -2.51
C ILE A 14 9.32 -4.15 -1.59
N GLN A 15 9.74 -3.95 -0.35
CA GLN A 15 9.62 -4.91 0.74
C GLN A 15 8.58 -4.38 1.71
N TYR A 16 7.82 -5.29 2.33
CA TYR A 16 6.82 -4.89 3.30
C TYR A 16 6.68 -5.91 4.43
N SER A 17 6.27 -5.38 5.58
CA SER A 17 5.88 -6.10 6.78
C SER A 17 4.77 -5.33 7.48
N TYR A 18 3.88 -6.01 8.18
CA TYR A 18 2.79 -5.37 8.90
C TYR A 18 2.63 -5.96 10.30
N LEU A 19 2.02 -5.18 11.18
CA LEU A 19 1.57 -5.65 12.50
C LEU A 19 0.05 -5.71 12.50
N CYS A 20 -0.50 -6.89 12.79
CA CYS A 20 -1.94 -7.12 12.91
C CYS A 20 -2.24 -7.71 14.30
N THR A 21 -3.39 -7.36 14.86
CA THR A 21 -3.84 -7.88 16.16
C THR A 21 -4.01 -9.40 16.11
N ASN A 22 -4.60 -9.92 15.03
CA ASN A 22 -4.64 -11.33 14.74
C ASN A 22 -4.21 -11.60 13.29
N PRO A 23 -2.92 -11.93 13.04
CA PRO A 23 -2.40 -12.16 11.70
C PRO A 23 -3.09 -13.30 10.93
N GLN A 24 -3.68 -14.28 11.64
CA GLN A 24 -4.40 -15.40 11.00
C GLN A 24 -5.75 -14.97 10.41
N LEU A 25 -6.27 -13.82 10.83
CA LEU A 25 -7.54 -13.24 10.38
C LEU A 25 -7.33 -11.96 9.58
N LEU A 26 -6.21 -11.85 8.85
CA LEU A 26 -5.87 -10.64 8.08
C LEU A 26 -6.97 -10.22 7.10
N ASN A 27 -7.67 -11.18 6.49
CA ASN A 27 -8.79 -10.96 5.57
C ASN A 27 -9.95 -10.17 6.19
N THR A 28 -10.12 -10.24 7.51
CA THR A 28 -11.17 -9.52 8.26
C THR A 28 -10.62 -8.36 9.09
N ALA A 29 -9.31 -8.08 9.00
CA ALA A 29 -8.70 -6.98 9.71
C ALA A 29 -9.17 -5.63 9.15
N THR A 30 -9.43 -4.68 10.04
CA THR A 30 -9.75 -3.29 9.69
C THR A 30 -8.56 -2.38 10.01
N PRO A 31 -8.43 -1.19 9.42
CA PRO A 31 -7.39 -0.26 9.84
C PRO A 31 -7.65 0.21 11.28
N SER A 32 -6.62 0.18 12.13
CA SER A 32 -6.74 0.76 13.46
C SER A 32 -6.98 2.27 13.39
N ALA A 33 -7.54 2.86 14.46
CA ALA A 33 -7.74 4.30 14.55
C ALA A 33 -6.43 5.10 14.41
N ASN A 34 -5.30 4.48 14.78
CA ASN A 34 -3.96 5.03 14.70
C ASN A 34 -3.10 4.22 13.72
N PHE A 35 -3.64 3.87 12.55
CA PHE A 35 -2.89 3.10 11.56
C PHE A 35 -1.74 3.92 11.02
N VAL A 36 -0.50 3.45 11.21
CA VAL A 36 0.72 4.15 10.80
C VAL A 36 1.46 3.36 9.72
N ILE A 37 1.93 4.08 8.70
CA ILE A 37 2.84 3.59 7.68
C ILE A 37 4.21 4.20 7.90
N HIS A 38 5.21 3.35 8.10
CA HIS A 38 6.61 3.72 8.10
C HIS A 38 7.19 3.49 6.72
N VAL A 39 7.78 4.51 6.11
CA VAL A 39 8.37 4.41 4.76
C VAL A 39 9.88 4.61 4.84
N ASP A 40 10.61 3.61 4.35
CA ASP A 40 12.05 3.60 4.19
C ASP A 40 12.40 3.57 2.71
N ILE A 41 13.04 4.61 2.21
CA ILE A 41 13.53 4.68 0.83
C ILE A 41 15.04 4.55 0.87
N SER A 42 15.59 3.66 0.05
CA SER A 42 17.03 3.42 0.00
C SER A 42 17.54 3.37 -1.44
N ILE A 43 18.66 4.04 -1.70
CA ILE A 43 19.35 4.00 -2.99
C ILE A 43 20.75 3.47 -2.76
N ASN A 44 21.13 2.37 -3.42
CA ASN A 44 22.41 1.70 -3.23
C ASN A 44 22.72 1.42 -1.74
N ASN A 45 21.70 1.00 -1.00
CA ASN A 45 21.69 0.75 0.45
C ASN A 45 21.87 1.98 1.36
N ASN A 46 21.88 3.20 0.81
CA ASN A 46 21.84 4.42 1.59
C ASN A 46 20.38 4.82 1.81
N THR A 47 19.93 4.85 3.05
CA THR A 47 18.57 5.29 3.40
C THR A 47 18.45 6.80 3.24
N LEU A 48 17.38 7.22 2.59
CA LEU A 48 17.00 8.61 2.41
C LEU A 48 16.31 9.07 3.69
N THR A 49 16.93 9.98 4.41
CA THR A 49 16.41 10.61 5.63
C THR A 49 16.73 12.09 5.54
N THR A 50 16.12 12.93 6.37
CA THR A 50 16.48 14.36 6.40
C THR A 50 17.91 14.63 6.91
N LYS A 51 18.55 13.63 7.53
CA LYS A 51 19.98 13.64 7.88
C LYS A 51 20.90 13.35 6.70
N THR A 52 20.42 12.60 5.70
CA THR A 52 21.23 12.17 4.55
C THR A 52 20.92 12.96 3.27
N PHE A 53 19.73 13.54 3.17
CA PHE A 53 19.26 14.33 2.03
C PHE A 53 18.50 15.57 2.52
N ASP A 54 18.33 16.54 1.61
CA ASP A 54 17.58 17.76 1.91
C ASP A 54 16.13 17.48 2.36
N SER A 55 15.69 18.19 3.38
CA SER A 55 14.36 17.99 3.99
C SER A 55 13.24 18.36 3.03
N GLN A 56 13.47 19.34 2.14
CA GLN A 56 12.50 19.70 1.10
C GLN A 56 12.30 18.57 0.11
N LEU A 57 13.38 17.89 -0.28
CA LEU A 57 13.32 16.71 -1.16
C LEU A 57 12.53 15.57 -0.52
N ILE A 58 12.80 15.26 0.75
CA ILE A 58 12.05 14.21 1.48
C ILE A 58 10.56 14.57 1.56
N THR A 59 10.25 15.84 1.83
CA THR A 59 8.87 16.35 1.87
C THR A 59 8.17 16.24 0.52
N GLY A 60 8.86 16.64 -0.56
CA GLY A 60 8.37 16.53 -1.93
C GLY A 60 8.08 15.08 -2.32
N LEU A 61 8.99 14.16 -1.98
CA LEU A 61 8.81 12.73 -2.21
C LEU A 61 7.63 12.17 -1.42
N ALA A 62 7.56 12.46 -0.12
CA ALA A 62 6.48 11.99 0.75
C ALA A 62 5.10 12.48 0.28
N SER A 63 4.98 13.72 -0.20
CA SER A 63 3.73 14.25 -0.74
C SER A 63 3.19 13.46 -1.94
N ARG A 64 4.07 12.83 -2.73
CA ARG A 64 3.67 11.96 -3.85
C ARG A 64 3.09 10.63 -3.34
N PHE A 65 3.62 10.11 -2.23
CA PHE A 65 3.06 8.92 -1.57
C PHE A 65 1.72 9.21 -0.88
N VAL A 66 1.54 10.40 -0.31
CA VAL A 66 0.26 10.82 0.28
C VAL A 66 -0.88 10.68 -0.71
N LYS A 67 -0.70 11.17 -1.95
CA LYS A 67 -1.72 11.10 -3.01
C LYS A 67 -2.21 9.68 -3.28
N PHE A 68 -1.32 8.69 -3.23
CA PHE A 68 -1.71 7.28 -3.41
C PHE A 68 -2.70 6.83 -2.34
N TRP A 69 -2.47 7.19 -1.08
CA TRP A 69 -3.34 6.81 0.03
C TRP A 69 -4.64 7.63 0.07
N GLU A 70 -4.62 8.87 -0.38
CA GLU A 70 -5.83 9.69 -0.56
C GLU A 70 -6.75 9.12 -1.64
N LEU A 71 -6.21 8.53 -2.72
CA LEU A 71 -6.99 7.79 -3.71
C LEU A 71 -7.68 6.56 -3.10
N LEU A 72 -7.13 6.05 -1.99
CA LEU A 72 -7.76 5.02 -1.18
C LEU A 72 -8.73 5.62 -0.13
N GLU A 73 -9.13 6.89 -0.24
CA GLU A 73 -10.06 7.56 0.67
C GLU A 73 -9.63 7.54 2.15
N TYR A 74 -8.33 7.51 2.42
CA TYR A 74 -7.79 7.76 3.74
C TYR A 74 -7.53 9.25 3.93
N ASP A 75 -7.83 9.79 5.11
CA ASP A 75 -7.26 11.06 5.52
C ASP A 75 -5.82 10.79 5.98
N VAL A 76 -4.84 11.41 5.32
CA VAL A 76 -3.41 11.16 5.56
C VAL A 76 -2.81 12.32 6.34
N ASN A 77 -2.09 12.03 7.43
CA ASN A 77 -1.17 12.97 8.04
C ASN A 77 0.27 12.54 7.75
N LEU A 78 1.14 13.51 7.52
CA LEU A 78 2.54 13.27 7.20
C LEU A 78 3.43 13.75 8.34
N ASN A 79 4.30 12.87 8.82
CA ASN A 79 5.26 13.14 9.88
C ASN A 79 6.67 12.91 9.36
N ILE A 80 7.42 13.99 9.19
CA ILE A 80 8.85 13.99 8.84
C ILE A 80 9.60 14.55 10.04
N SER A 81 10.61 13.84 10.49
CA SER A 81 11.40 14.22 11.66
C SER A 81 12.87 13.94 11.42
N ASP A 82 13.73 14.86 11.87
CA ASP A 82 15.18 14.72 11.79
C ASP A 82 15.72 13.57 12.64
N ASP A 83 14.96 13.15 13.65
CA ASP A 83 15.34 12.04 14.53
C ASP A 83 14.72 10.70 14.12
N SER A 84 13.96 10.68 13.03
CA SER A 84 13.37 9.45 12.49
C SER A 84 14.45 8.56 11.87
N SER A 85 14.38 7.25 12.16
CA SER A 85 15.12 6.23 11.41
C SER A 85 14.51 5.95 10.03
N HIS A 86 13.26 6.39 9.82
CA HIS A 86 12.51 6.25 8.58
C HIS A 86 12.63 7.48 7.70
N SER A 87 12.48 7.31 6.39
CA SER A 87 12.41 8.42 5.44
C SER A 87 11.26 9.37 5.81
N PHE A 88 10.08 8.80 6.07
CA PHE A 88 8.93 9.53 6.60
C PHE A 88 7.89 8.56 7.15
N ASN A 89 6.98 9.07 7.97
CA ASN A 89 5.85 8.32 8.50
C ASN A 89 4.54 8.94 8.05
N MET A 90 3.53 8.13 7.76
CA MET A 90 2.17 8.58 7.45
C MET A 90 1.19 7.97 8.45
N GLY A 91 0.37 8.80 9.09
CA GLY A 91 -0.80 8.32 9.81
C GLY A 91 -2.01 8.32 8.88
N LEU A 92 -2.72 7.20 8.85
CA LEU A 92 -3.89 6.99 8.02
C LEU A 92 -5.14 6.86 8.87
N LYS A 93 -6.14 7.70 8.59
CA LYS A 93 -7.42 7.67 9.28
C LYS A 93 -8.53 7.20 8.35
N CYS A 94 -9.23 6.14 8.76
CA CYS A 94 -10.37 5.60 8.02
C CYS A 94 -11.69 5.99 8.68
N LYS A 95 -12.44 6.92 8.06
CA LYS A 95 -13.75 7.38 8.54
C LYS A 95 -14.81 6.26 8.62
N ILE A 96 -14.62 5.18 7.88
CA ILE A 96 -15.58 4.07 7.83
C ILE A 96 -15.56 3.29 9.14
N PHE A 97 -14.37 2.98 9.66
CA PHE A 97 -14.21 2.14 10.85
C PHE A 97 -13.99 2.92 12.15
N GLU A 98 -13.75 4.23 12.08
CA GLU A 98 -13.50 5.09 13.24
C GLU A 98 -14.57 5.01 14.34
N LEU A 99 -15.84 4.83 13.97
CA LEU A 99 -16.96 4.78 14.91
C LEU A 99 -17.24 3.37 15.46
N TYR A 100 -16.44 2.39 15.06
CA TYR A 100 -16.58 1.02 15.53
C TYR A 100 -15.37 0.61 16.35
N ALA A 101 -15.55 -0.37 17.25
CA ALA A 101 -14.47 -0.96 18.04
C ALA A 101 -14.15 -2.37 17.52
N PRO A 102 -13.52 -2.49 16.32
CA PRO A 102 -13.12 -3.79 15.80
C PRO A 102 -12.09 -4.44 16.73
N THR A 103 -12.22 -5.74 16.98
CA THR A 103 -11.23 -6.47 17.80
C THR A 103 -9.99 -6.83 16.99
N ASN A 104 -10.13 -6.99 15.67
CA ASN A 104 -9.05 -7.33 14.76
C ASN A 104 -8.65 -6.13 13.88
N CYS A 105 -7.51 -5.54 14.20
CA CYS A 105 -7.00 -4.37 13.50
C CYS A 105 -5.61 -4.58 12.88
N LEU A 106 -5.39 -3.99 11.72
CA LEU A 106 -4.06 -3.70 11.18
C LEU A 106 -3.53 -2.43 11.87
N LEU A 107 -2.43 -2.60 12.62
CA LEU A 107 -1.88 -1.58 13.50
C LEU A 107 -0.84 -0.72 12.78
N SER A 108 0.06 -1.36 12.04
CA SER A 108 1.10 -0.66 11.29
C SER A 108 1.55 -1.42 10.05
N LEU A 109 2.16 -0.67 9.13
CA LEU A 109 2.77 -1.17 7.90
C LEU A 109 4.14 -0.52 7.72
N ASN A 110 5.17 -1.34 7.53
CA ASN A 110 6.48 -0.86 7.11
C ASN A 110 6.63 -1.14 5.62
N LEU A 111 6.93 -0.10 4.85
CA LEU A 111 7.24 -0.17 3.43
C LEU A 111 8.70 0.23 3.24
N LYS A 112 9.50 -0.69 2.72
CA LYS A 112 10.87 -0.40 2.32
C LYS A 112 10.98 -0.43 0.80
N LEU A 113 11.22 0.73 0.23
CA LEU A 113 11.45 0.94 -1.19
C LEU A 113 12.96 1.03 -1.42
N SER A 114 13.48 0.27 -2.37
CA SER A 114 14.91 0.23 -2.63
C SER A 114 15.22 0.25 -4.12
N ILE A 115 16.27 0.98 -4.49
CA ILE A 115 16.84 1.04 -5.82
C ILE A 115 18.29 0.57 -5.74
N LEU A 116 18.67 -0.36 -6.59
CA LEU A 116 20.07 -0.62 -6.90
C LEU A 116 20.33 -0.16 -8.33
N THR A 117 21.28 0.76 -8.48
CA THR A 117 21.63 1.39 -9.77
C THR A 117 23.14 1.46 -9.94
N GLN A 118 23.60 1.47 -11.19
CA GLN A 118 24.96 1.84 -11.57
C GLN A 118 25.07 3.30 -12.04
N GLU A 119 23.94 3.99 -12.15
CA GLU A 119 23.90 5.40 -12.53
C GLU A 119 24.34 6.26 -11.33
N ASN A 120 25.00 7.38 -11.63
CA ASN A 120 25.39 8.37 -10.62
C ASN A 120 24.27 9.37 -10.31
N THR A 121 23.26 9.43 -11.18
CA THR A 121 22.13 10.35 -11.12
C THR A 121 20.84 9.59 -11.38
N ILE A 122 19.81 9.81 -10.56
CA ILE A 122 18.46 9.31 -10.81
C ILE A 122 17.50 10.50 -10.87
N HIS A 123 16.67 10.55 -11.91
CA HIS A 123 15.57 11.51 -11.99
C HIS A 123 14.47 11.14 -10.98
N LEU A 124 14.04 12.12 -10.19
CA LEU A 124 13.01 11.91 -9.17
C LEU A 124 11.69 11.43 -9.78
N GLU A 125 11.35 11.90 -10.98
CA GLU A 125 10.14 11.50 -11.71
C GLU A 125 10.18 10.01 -12.11
N ASP A 126 11.29 9.53 -12.65
CA ASP A 126 11.47 8.12 -13.01
C ASP A 126 11.38 7.22 -11.76
N MET A 127 12.05 7.63 -10.69
CA MET A 127 11.99 6.93 -9.41
C MET A 127 10.55 6.81 -8.91
N CYS A 128 9.81 7.93 -8.89
CA CYS A 128 8.43 7.96 -8.42
C CYS A 128 7.52 7.10 -9.30
N THR A 129 7.71 7.13 -10.63
CA THR A 129 6.93 6.32 -11.57
C THR A 129 7.09 4.83 -11.29
N ASN A 130 8.34 4.38 -11.09
CA ASN A 130 8.64 2.98 -10.82
C ASN A 130 8.16 2.52 -9.42
N PHE A 131 8.29 3.38 -8.41
CA PHE A 131 7.73 3.10 -7.09
C PHE A 131 6.20 3.09 -7.08
N ASN A 132 5.55 4.00 -7.80
CA ASN A 132 4.09 4.01 -7.94
C ASN A 132 3.58 2.75 -8.63
N TYR A 133 4.29 2.25 -9.65
CA TYR A 133 3.99 0.96 -10.28
C TYR A 133 4.07 -0.20 -9.28
N LEU A 134 5.17 -0.26 -8.52
CA LEU A 134 5.37 -1.29 -7.48
C LEU A 134 4.31 -1.21 -6.38
N LEU A 135 3.99 0.01 -5.92
CA LEU A 135 2.99 0.26 -4.89
C LEU A 135 1.59 -0.09 -5.36
N SER A 136 1.24 0.23 -6.60
CA SER A 136 -0.05 -0.14 -7.20
C SER A 136 -0.18 -1.65 -7.33
N SER A 137 0.88 -2.32 -7.82
CA SER A 137 0.93 -3.78 -7.96
C SER A 137 0.84 -4.47 -6.59
N TRP A 138 1.56 -3.95 -5.60
CA TRP A 138 1.50 -4.41 -4.22
C TRP A 138 0.10 -4.21 -3.61
N ASN A 139 -0.54 -3.07 -3.85
CA ASN A 139 -1.87 -2.79 -3.33
C ASN A 139 -2.93 -3.73 -3.93
N LEU A 140 -2.86 -4.03 -5.23
CA LEU A 140 -3.74 -5.02 -5.85
C LEU A 140 -3.62 -6.39 -5.18
N PHE A 141 -2.40 -6.81 -4.83
CA PHE A 141 -2.20 -8.03 -4.05
C PHE A 141 -2.79 -7.89 -2.64
N MET A 142 -2.49 -6.80 -1.93
CA MET A 142 -2.96 -6.59 -0.55
C MET A 142 -4.48 -6.41 -0.44
N GLU A 143 -5.13 -5.93 -1.50
CA GLU A 143 -6.58 -5.86 -1.61
C GLU A 143 -7.24 -7.22 -1.41
N THR A 144 -6.62 -8.28 -1.91
CA THR A 144 -7.11 -9.66 -1.74
C THR A 144 -6.81 -10.23 -0.35
N GLN A 145 -5.80 -9.72 0.35
CA GLN A 145 -5.36 -10.23 1.64
C GLN A 145 -6.04 -9.53 2.82
N ALA A 146 -6.31 -8.23 2.69
CA ALA A 146 -6.99 -7.41 3.70
C ALA A 146 -7.93 -6.41 3.01
N PRO A 147 -9.06 -6.87 2.44
CA PRO A 147 -9.96 -6.04 1.66
C PRO A 147 -10.51 -4.85 2.45
N PHE A 148 -10.78 -5.00 3.75
CA PHE A 148 -11.26 -3.90 4.58
C PHE A 148 -10.19 -2.83 4.88
N VAL A 149 -8.92 -3.06 4.52
CA VAL A 149 -7.83 -2.07 4.65
C VAL A 149 -7.43 -1.51 3.29
N PHE A 150 -7.34 -2.34 2.25
CA PHE A 150 -6.73 -1.93 0.98
C PHE A 150 -7.74 -1.80 -0.18
N SER A 151 -8.96 -2.34 -0.04
CA SER A 151 -10.02 -2.16 -1.05
C SER A 151 -10.92 -0.97 -0.72
N VAL A 152 -10.90 0.08 -1.55
CA VAL A 152 -11.89 1.18 -1.45
C VAL A 152 -13.30 0.62 -1.60
N ILE A 153 -13.52 -0.22 -2.61
CA ILE A 153 -14.82 -0.81 -2.92
C ILE A 153 -15.25 -1.74 -1.78
N GLY A 154 -14.36 -2.59 -1.29
CA GLY A 154 -14.61 -3.46 -0.14
C GLY A 154 -15.02 -2.68 1.10
N ARG A 155 -14.33 -1.57 1.42
CA ARG A 155 -14.71 -0.70 2.54
C ARG A 155 -16.05 0.00 2.33
N GLN A 156 -16.35 0.51 1.14
CA GLN A 156 -17.64 1.15 0.86
C GLN A 156 -18.80 0.15 0.90
N TYR A 157 -18.57 -1.08 0.43
CA TYR A 157 -19.50 -2.18 0.58
C TYR A 157 -19.75 -2.49 2.07
N ALA A 158 -18.68 -2.56 2.87
CA ALA A 158 -18.78 -2.78 4.30
C ALA A 158 -19.56 -1.66 5.01
N LYS A 159 -19.23 -0.40 4.74
CA LYS A 159 -19.92 0.78 5.27
C LYS A 159 -21.44 0.68 5.07
N THR A 160 -21.86 0.36 3.84
CA THR A 160 -23.27 0.28 3.47
C THR A 160 -23.98 -0.87 4.19
N ASN A 161 -23.37 -2.05 4.22
CA ASN A 161 -23.97 -3.23 4.84
C ASN A 161 -24.02 -3.11 6.37
N ILE A 162 -22.97 -2.58 7.00
CA ILE A 162 -22.93 -2.34 8.45
C ILE A 162 -24.03 -1.34 8.86
N PHE A 163 -24.21 -0.25 8.09
CA PHE A 163 -25.28 0.72 8.32
C PHE A 163 -26.66 0.05 8.31
N TRP A 164 -26.98 -0.69 7.25
CA TRP A 164 -28.27 -1.37 7.13
C TRP A 164 -28.46 -2.47 8.18
N TYR A 165 -27.40 -3.20 8.52
CA TYR A 165 -27.42 -4.20 9.58
C TYR A 165 -27.84 -3.59 10.92
N ARG A 166 -27.17 -2.50 11.35
CA ARG A 166 -27.54 -1.80 12.59
C ARG A 166 -28.95 -1.24 12.52
N ARG A 167 -29.32 -0.64 11.39
CA ARG A 167 -30.66 -0.05 11.19
C ARG A 167 -31.76 -1.10 11.33
N VAL A 168 -31.61 -2.27 10.69
CA VAL A 168 -32.59 -3.36 10.78
C VAL A 168 -32.68 -3.89 12.22
N ARG A 169 -31.56 -4.09 12.92
CA ARG A 169 -31.58 -4.54 14.31
C ARG A 169 -32.30 -3.54 15.22
N ARG A 170 -32.01 -2.24 15.07
CA ARG A 170 -32.66 -1.19 15.87
C ARG A 170 -34.15 -1.04 15.55
N ASP A 171 -34.49 -0.89 14.27
CA ASP A 171 -35.82 -0.47 13.85
C ASP A 171 -36.81 -1.67 13.82
N VAL A 172 -36.33 -2.87 13.51
CA VAL A 172 -37.16 -4.10 13.41
C VAL A 172 -37.05 -4.97 14.66
N LEU A 173 -35.82 -5.25 15.11
CA LEU A 173 -35.60 -6.15 16.25
C LEU A 173 -35.60 -5.44 17.61
N LYS A 174 -35.64 -4.10 17.64
CA LYS A 174 -35.70 -3.25 18.84
C LYS A 174 -34.50 -3.37 19.78
N TYR A 175 -33.31 -3.70 19.26
CA TYR A 175 -32.07 -3.66 20.03
C TYR A 175 -30.87 -3.35 19.13
N ASP A 176 -29.79 -2.78 19.69
CA ASP A 176 -28.57 -2.37 18.97
C ASP A 176 -27.32 -3.08 19.53
N SER A 177 -27.32 -4.42 19.47
CA SER A 177 -26.11 -5.20 19.71
C SER A 177 -25.54 -5.63 18.36
N MET A 178 -24.35 -5.15 18.02
CA MET A 178 -23.66 -5.54 16.79
C MET A 178 -22.35 -6.22 17.15
N ASP A 179 -22.16 -7.41 16.60
CA ASP A 179 -20.89 -8.12 16.58
C ASP A 179 -20.24 -7.82 15.23
N LEU A 180 -19.37 -6.80 15.20
CA LEU A 180 -18.77 -6.33 13.95
C LEU A 180 -17.94 -7.42 13.28
N ASP A 181 -17.18 -8.19 14.06
CA ASP A 181 -16.28 -9.21 13.52
C ASP A 181 -17.07 -10.30 12.79
N LYS A 182 -18.21 -10.73 13.34
CA LYS A 182 -19.13 -11.66 12.63
C LYS A 182 -19.67 -11.08 11.34
N VAL A 183 -20.02 -9.79 11.32
CA VAL A 183 -20.50 -9.13 10.10
C VAL A 183 -19.38 -9.05 9.06
N LEU A 184 -18.15 -8.70 9.47
CA LEU A 184 -17.01 -8.60 8.56
C LEU A 184 -16.68 -9.95 7.93
N ILE A 185 -16.72 -11.06 8.68
CA ILE A 185 -16.53 -12.41 8.13
C ILE A 185 -17.52 -12.68 6.98
N LEU A 186 -18.81 -12.38 7.18
CA LEU A 186 -19.84 -12.61 6.15
C LEU A 186 -19.67 -11.71 4.92
N LEU A 187 -19.11 -10.52 5.09
CA LEU A 187 -18.89 -9.57 4.01
C LEU A 187 -17.60 -9.87 3.23
N GLU A 188 -16.57 -10.39 3.90
CA GLU A 188 -15.27 -10.71 3.32
C GLU A 188 -15.43 -11.67 2.14
N ASP A 189 -16.15 -12.78 2.33
CA ASP A 189 -16.45 -13.75 1.27
C ASP A 189 -17.04 -13.05 0.03
N LYS A 190 -18.03 -12.16 0.22
CA LYS A 190 -18.66 -11.45 -0.91
C LYS A 190 -17.71 -10.48 -1.59
N ILE A 191 -16.86 -9.79 -0.82
CA ILE A 191 -15.90 -8.82 -1.33
C ILE A 191 -14.82 -9.52 -2.15
N SER A 192 -14.22 -10.57 -1.60
CA SER A 192 -13.14 -11.32 -2.24
C SER A 192 -13.57 -11.94 -3.57
N HIS A 193 -14.82 -12.41 -3.67
CA HIS A 193 -15.36 -13.01 -4.89
C HIS A 193 -15.83 -12.00 -5.94
N ASN A 194 -16.38 -10.84 -5.55
CA ASN A 194 -17.09 -9.96 -6.50
C ASN A 194 -16.54 -8.53 -6.61
N PHE A 195 -15.81 -8.04 -5.61
CA PHE A 195 -15.57 -6.61 -5.45
C PHE A 195 -14.10 -6.23 -5.33
N THR A 196 -13.17 -7.18 -5.42
CA THR A 196 -11.75 -6.85 -5.58
C THR A 196 -11.51 -6.31 -7.00
N VAL A 197 -10.57 -5.37 -7.17
CA VAL A 197 -10.27 -4.79 -8.48
C VAL A 197 -9.90 -5.88 -9.48
N GLN A 198 -9.15 -6.91 -9.07
CA GLN A 198 -8.82 -8.03 -9.94
C GLN A 198 -10.07 -8.75 -10.47
N GLN A 199 -11.08 -9.01 -9.64
CA GLN A 199 -12.33 -9.66 -10.08
C GLN A 199 -13.18 -8.74 -10.96
N LEU A 200 -13.25 -7.45 -10.62
CA LEU A 200 -13.97 -6.47 -11.43
C LEU A 200 -13.32 -6.27 -12.80
N LEU A 201 -11.99 -6.34 -12.86
CA LEU A 201 -11.28 -6.39 -14.14
C LEU A 201 -11.69 -7.65 -14.88
N LEU A 202 -11.55 -8.86 -14.33
CA LEU A 202 -11.95 -10.09 -15.02
C LEU A 202 -13.39 -10.06 -15.59
N GLN A 203 -14.34 -9.44 -14.90
CA GLN A 203 -15.73 -9.30 -15.37
C GLN A 203 -15.88 -8.31 -16.53
N ASN A 204 -15.09 -7.23 -16.55
CA ASN A 204 -15.12 -6.21 -17.61
C ASN A 204 -14.33 -6.64 -18.87
N VAL A 205 -13.66 -7.78 -18.81
CA VAL A 205 -12.49 -8.05 -19.64
C VAL A 205 -12.69 -9.35 -20.41
N LYS A 206 -13.53 -9.24 -21.45
CA LYS A 206 -13.07 -9.63 -22.80
C LYS A 206 -11.94 -8.69 -23.24
N LEU A 207 -10.89 -8.45 -22.43
CA LEU A 207 -9.67 -7.79 -22.93
C LEU A 207 -9.06 -8.82 -23.84
N GLN A 208 -9.31 -8.59 -25.13
CA GLN A 208 -8.57 -9.17 -26.21
C GLN A 208 -7.09 -9.09 -25.83
N SER A 209 -6.43 -10.23 -25.90
CA SER A 209 -5.02 -10.38 -25.64
C SER A 209 -4.23 -9.51 -26.61
N VAL A 210 -3.98 -8.25 -26.26
CA VAL A 210 -2.93 -7.45 -26.90
C VAL A 210 -1.63 -7.75 -26.16
N LEU A 211 -1.21 -9.00 -26.27
CA LEU A 211 0.15 -9.44 -25.98
C LEU A 211 0.67 -10.14 -27.24
N GLU A 212 0.58 -9.45 -28.38
CA GLU A 212 1.43 -9.71 -29.51
C GLU A 212 2.69 -8.86 -29.37
N SER A 213 3.83 -9.54 -29.33
CA SER A 213 5.20 -9.01 -29.46
C SER A 213 5.66 -8.11 -28.30
N THR A 214 6.67 -8.49 -27.53
CA THR A 214 8.04 -8.67 -28.02
C THR A 214 8.80 -9.52 -27.01
N SER A 215 9.38 -10.62 -27.48
CA SER A 215 10.27 -11.46 -26.69
C SER A 215 11.46 -10.63 -26.19
N PRO A 216 11.79 -10.64 -24.89
CA PRO A 216 12.94 -9.90 -24.39
C PRO A 216 14.21 -10.52 -24.97
N VAL A 217 14.96 -9.70 -25.71
CA VAL A 217 16.29 -10.04 -26.21
C VAL A 217 17.20 -10.26 -25.01
N SER A 218 17.48 -11.54 -24.72
CA SER A 218 18.46 -11.97 -23.74
C SER A 218 19.85 -11.49 -24.15
N ARG A 219 20.32 -10.39 -23.56
CA ARG A 219 21.73 -10.00 -23.62
C ARG A 219 22.42 -10.35 -22.31
N LYS A 220 23.47 -11.16 -22.46
CA LYS A 220 24.38 -11.63 -21.42
C LYS A 220 25.24 -10.49 -20.85
N ARG A 221 25.50 -10.64 -19.55
CA ARG A 221 26.72 -10.30 -18.78
C ARG A 221 26.99 -8.83 -18.41
N GLY A 222 26.99 -8.66 -17.09
CA GLY A 222 27.66 -7.60 -16.33
C GLY A 222 27.44 -7.85 -14.83
N SER A 223 28.11 -8.85 -14.25
CA SER A 223 28.09 -9.06 -12.79
C SER A 223 29.06 -8.07 -12.14
N GLY A 224 28.75 -6.78 -12.24
CA GLY A 224 29.35 -5.78 -11.36
C GLY A 224 28.67 -5.89 -10.01
N ALA A 225 29.42 -6.22 -8.96
CA ALA A 225 28.91 -6.05 -7.61
C ALA A 225 28.66 -4.54 -7.41
N ILE A 226 27.39 -4.14 -7.29
CA ILE A 226 27.00 -2.76 -6.98
C ILE A 226 27.53 -2.47 -5.57
N LYS A 227 28.58 -1.63 -5.50
CA LYS A 227 29.09 -1.11 -4.22
C LYS A 227 28.20 0.05 -3.78
N SER A 228 28.04 0.25 -2.47
CA SER A 228 27.32 1.41 -1.94
C SER A 228 28.12 2.68 -2.26
N TYR A 229 27.58 3.54 -3.12
CA TYR A 229 28.10 4.89 -3.38
C TYR A 229 26.91 5.86 -3.41
N PRO A 230 27.12 7.14 -3.07
CA PRO A 230 26.04 8.14 -3.08
C PRO A 230 25.58 8.42 -4.52
N VAL A 231 24.26 8.39 -4.73
CA VAL A 231 23.60 8.74 -5.99
C VAL A 231 22.94 10.09 -5.81
N VAL A 232 23.13 10.99 -6.78
CA VAL A 232 22.53 12.33 -6.75
C VAL A 232 21.11 12.24 -7.32
N LEU A 233 20.13 12.73 -6.58
CA LEU A 233 18.77 12.91 -7.11
C LEU A 233 18.70 14.24 -7.85
N ILE A 234 18.17 14.21 -9.08
CA ILE A 234 17.93 15.39 -9.90
C ILE A 234 16.44 15.52 -10.15
N GLU A 235 15.93 16.75 -10.08
CA GLU A 235 14.52 17.08 -10.36
C GLU A 235 14.19 16.99 -11.85
#